data_AF-A0A939YMN4-F1
#
_entry.id   AF-A0A939YMN4-F1
#
_cell.length_a   1.000
_cell.length_b   1.000
_cell.length_c   1.000
_cell.angle_alpha   90.00
_cell.angle_beta   90.00
_cell.angle_gamma   90.00
#
_symmetry.space_group_name_H-M   'P 1'
#
loop_
_entity.id
_entity.type
_entity.pdbx_description
1 polymer ?
#
loop_
_entity_poly.entity_id
_entity_poly.type
_entity_poly.pdbx_seq_one_letter_code
_entity_poly.pdbx_strand_id
1 'polypeptide(L)'
;MRRIIPAALLAAAALTGCREGTVHDKAYLRAAAVDGDRITMSFFSDIGPVEVAAASPSEAVSAAELRLGREVFTGFTELIILGDCPPAETLSELFTEWELPSSCITAAGRGSLLLDTSPELLSGSVRQAQAQGELPDCDIVTVLSGLLGKKKTAQAPELGSGGVSGICQF
;
A
#
# COMPACT_ATOMS: atom_id res chain seq x y z
N MET A 1 9.24 7.55 69.60
CA MET A 1 8.40 7.23 68.42
C MET A 1 8.94 8.01 67.23
N ARG A 2 9.66 7.34 66.32
CA ARG A 2 10.28 7.95 65.14
C ARG A 2 9.64 7.29 63.91
N ARG A 3 8.80 8.04 63.19
CA ARG A 3 8.21 7.66 61.90
C ARG A 3 9.06 8.27 60.79
N ILE A 4 9.66 7.47 59.92
CA ILE A 4 10.14 7.86 58.57
C ILE A 4 10.06 6.58 57.70
N ILE A 5 8.87 6.24 57.21
CA ILE A 5 8.42 6.29 55.80
C ILE A 5 9.40 5.60 54.83
N PRO A 6 8.99 4.49 54.17
CA PRO A 6 9.88 3.65 53.37
C PRO A 6 10.15 4.28 52.00
N ALA A 7 11.43 4.27 51.58
CA ALA A 7 11.93 4.73 50.29
C ALA A 7 11.47 3.88 49.07
N ALA A 8 10.39 3.10 49.20
CA ALA A 8 9.92 2.16 48.19
C ALA A 8 8.96 2.77 47.15
N LEU A 9 8.47 4.00 47.37
CA LEU A 9 7.49 4.62 46.46
C LEU A 9 8.09 5.40 45.28
N LEU A 10 9.40 5.65 45.23
CA LEU A 10 10.01 6.40 44.11
C LEU A 10 10.43 5.53 42.92
N ALA A 11 10.49 4.20 43.05
CA ALA A 11 10.91 3.31 41.97
C ALA A 11 9.77 2.89 41.01
N ALA A 12 8.50 3.13 41.39
CA ALA A 12 7.34 2.74 40.58
C ALA A 12 6.99 3.75 39.47
N ALA A 13 7.60 4.95 39.46
CA ALA A 13 7.32 5.99 38.46
C ALA A 13 8.17 5.86 37.17
N ALA A 14 9.09 4.90 37.10
CA ALA A 14 10.02 4.76 35.97
C ALA A 14 9.58 3.73 34.91
N LEU A 15 8.42 3.07 35.07
CA LEU A 15 8.05 1.88 34.27
C LEU A 15 6.74 2.00 33.48
N THR A 16 6.09 3.16 33.40
CA THR A 16 4.91 3.35 32.54
C THR A 16 5.23 4.25 31.36
N GLY A 17 6.11 3.76 30.49
CA GLY A 17 6.39 4.34 29.18
C GLY A 17 5.87 3.45 28.05
N CYS A 18 4.63 2.93 28.14
CA CYS A 18 3.94 2.41 26.97
C CYS A 18 3.64 3.60 26.06
N ARG A 19 4.61 3.98 25.23
CA ARG A 19 4.39 4.96 24.16
C ARG A 19 3.71 4.20 23.02
N GLU A 20 2.42 3.97 23.18
CA GLU A 20 1.54 3.54 22.11
C GLU A 20 1.64 4.64 21.03
N GLY A 21 2.22 4.32 19.88
CA GLY A 21 2.39 5.27 18.79
C GLY A 21 1.05 5.91 18.47
N THR A 22 0.99 7.23 18.52
CA THR A 22 -0.27 7.92 18.23
C THR A 22 -0.60 7.68 16.75
N VAL A 23 -1.89 7.62 16.40
CA VAL A 23 -2.37 7.42 15.01
C VAL A 23 -1.71 8.39 14.02
N HIS A 24 -1.22 9.55 14.48
CA HIS A 24 -0.51 10.52 13.65
C HIS A 24 0.98 10.21 13.36
N ASP A 25 1.56 9.21 14.02
CA ASP A 25 2.98 8.85 13.89
C ASP A 25 3.25 7.93 12.68
N LYS A 26 2.20 7.40 12.03
CA LYS A 26 2.31 6.52 10.87
C LYS A 26 1.91 7.22 9.57
N ALA A 27 2.58 6.86 8.49
CA ALA A 27 2.19 7.20 7.13
C ALA A 27 1.32 6.07 6.57
N TYR A 28 0.01 6.29 6.46
CA TYR A 28 -0.93 5.28 5.95
C TYR A 28 -0.88 5.22 4.44
N LEU A 29 -0.33 4.13 3.90
CA LEU A 29 -0.26 3.89 2.48
C LEU A 29 -1.68 3.70 1.92
N ARG A 30 -1.98 4.47 0.87
CA ARG A 30 -3.26 4.42 0.17
C ARG A 30 -3.14 3.69 -1.15
N ALA A 31 -2.08 3.96 -1.90
CA ALA A 31 -1.82 3.29 -3.16
C ALA A 31 -0.33 3.14 -3.40
N ALA A 32 0.04 2.10 -4.13
CA ALA A 32 1.40 1.95 -4.62
C ALA A 32 1.42 1.55 -6.10
N ALA A 33 2.52 1.86 -6.76
CA ALA A 33 2.80 1.41 -8.10
C ALA A 33 4.20 0.80 -8.16
N VAL A 34 4.32 -0.34 -8.82
CA VAL A 34 5.59 -1.05 -9.05
C VAL A 34 5.87 -1.02 -10.54
N ASP A 35 6.97 -0.37 -10.93
CA ASP A 35 7.33 -0.16 -12.34
C ASP A 35 8.85 -0.32 -12.49
N GLY A 36 9.28 -1.52 -12.87
CA GLY A 36 10.68 -1.93 -12.87
C GLY A 36 11.28 -1.91 -11.46
N ASP A 37 12.38 -1.17 -11.31
CA ASP A 37 13.08 -0.97 -10.04
C ASP A 37 12.56 0.25 -9.25
N ARG A 38 11.44 0.84 -9.66
CA ARG A 38 10.83 2.01 -9.00
C ARG A 38 9.51 1.65 -8.37
N ILE A 39 9.36 2.08 -7.11
CA ILE A 39 8.11 1.96 -6.37
C ILE A 39 7.65 3.35 -5.97
N THR A 40 6.45 3.71 -6.41
CA THR A 40 5.78 4.96 -6.05
C THR A 40 4.70 4.66 -5.02
N MET A 41 4.67 5.42 -3.93
CA MET A 41 3.74 5.27 -2.81
C MET A 41 2.98 6.58 -2.59
N SER A 42 1.66 6.49 -2.47
CA SER A 42 0.78 7.61 -2.14
C SER A 42 0.03 7.31 -0.85
N PHE A 43 -0.14 8.32 0.00
CA PHE A 43 -0.65 8.17 1.37
C PHE A 43 -1.98 8.89 1.58
N PHE A 44 -2.72 8.56 2.65
CA PHE A 44 -4.02 9.20 2.98
C PHE A 44 -3.92 10.64 3.53
N SER A 45 -2.72 11.12 3.85
CA SER A 45 -2.48 12.43 4.48
C SER A 45 -1.83 13.40 3.50
N ASP A 46 -1.58 14.64 3.92
CA ASP A 46 -0.93 15.73 3.16
C ASP A 46 0.51 15.40 2.68
N ILE A 47 0.97 14.17 2.89
CA ILE A 47 2.23 13.64 2.41
C ILE A 47 2.09 13.42 0.91
N GLY A 48 2.84 14.22 0.13
CA GLY A 48 2.97 14.00 -1.30
C GLY A 48 3.53 12.61 -1.63
N PRO A 49 3.30 12.12 -2.86
CA PRO A 49 3.74 10.79 -3.25
C PRO A 49 5.27 10.66 -3.12
N VAL A 50 5.71 9.48 -2.69
CA VAL A 50 7.11 9.12 -2.52
C VAL A 50 7.48 8.08 -3.55
N GLU A 51 8.42 8.40 -4.42
CA GLU A 51 9.03 7.44 -5.33
C GLU A 51 10.44 7.10 -4.86
N VAL A 52 10.74 5.80 -4.82
CA VAL A 52 12.03 5.25 -4.43
C VAL A 52 12.48 4.21 -5.46
N ALA A 53 13.79 4.08 -5.62
CA ALA A 53 14.37 2.91 -6.28
C ALA A 53 14.50 1.78 -5.25
N ALA A 54 13.98 0.61 -5.55
CA ALA A 54 13.98 -0.54 -4.67
C ALA A 54 13.85 -1.83 -5.47
N ALA A 55 14.56 -2.88 -5.06
CA ALA A 55 14.48 -4.20 -5.69
C ALA A 55 13.33 -5.06 -5.12
N SER A 56 12.71 -4.63 -4.03
CA SER A 56 11.60 -5.36 -3.38
C SER A 56 10.60 -4.40 -2.70
N PRO A 57 9.36 -4.85 -2.45
CA PRO A 57 8.40 -4.08 -1.68
C PRO A 57 8.85 -3.72 -0.26
N SER A 58 9.56 -4.62 0.43
CA SER A 58 10.07 -4.39 1.79
C SER A 58 11.15 -3.30 1.82
N GLU A 59 12.06 -3.33 0.83
CA GLU A 59 13.09 -2.29 0.66
C GLU A 59 12.45 -0.93 0.36
N ALA A 60 11.41 -0.89 -0.49
CA ALA A 60 10.70 0.35 -0.79
C ALA A 60 10.06 0.96 0.45
N VAL A 61 9.38 0.15 1.27
CA VAL A 61 8.81 0.60 2.55
C VAL A 61 9.90 1.18 3.43
N SER A 62 10.99 0.46 3.64
CA SER A 62 12.12 0.95 4.46
C SER A 62 12.68 2.28 3.94
N ALA A 63 12.84 2.42 2.62
CA ALA A 63 13.32 3.66 2.00
C ALA A 63 12.33 4.82 2.16
N ALA A 64 11.03 4.56 2.05
CA ALA A 64 10.00 5.57 2.30
C ALA A 64 9.96 5.99 3.76
N GLU A 65 10.08 5.06 4.71
CA GLU A 65 10.12 5.37 6.14
C GLU A 65 11.28 6.29 6.50
N LEU A 66 12.47 6.02 5.94
CA LEU A 66 13.64 6.89 6.11
C LEU A 66 13.40 8.30 5.55
N ARG A 67 12.69 8.40 4.42
CA ARG A 67 12.39 9.69 3.78
C ARG A 67 11.29 10.47 4.52
N LEU A 68 10.29 9.78 5.04
CA LEU A 68 9.14 10.36 5.74
C LEU A 68 9.43 10.64 7.21
N GLY A 69 10.42 9.95 7.79
CA GLY A 69 10.71 9.98 9.22
C GLY A 69 9.61 9.32 10.07
N ARG A 70 8.83 8.42 9.47
CA ARG A 70 7.64 7.77 10.06
C ARG A 70 7.51 6.36 9.54
N GLU A 71 6.98 5.47 10.36
CA GLU A 71 6.63 4.10 9.96
C GLU A 71 5.52 4.13 8.90
N VAL A 72 5.61 3.29 7.88
CA VAL A 72 4.60 3.15 6.82
C VAL A 72 3.66 2.01 7.19
N PHE A 73 2.37 2.31 7.23
CA PHE A 73 1.34 1.31 7.46
C PHE A 73 0.64 0.95 6.15
N THR A 74 0.71 -0.33 5.75
CA THR A 74 0.25 -0.81 4.44
C THR A 74 -1.13 -1.48 4.45
N GLY A 75 -1.66 -1.84 5.61
CA GLY A 75 -2.92 -2.62 5.73
C GLY A 75 -4.20 -1.93 5.26
N PHE A 76 -4.14 -0.64 4.87
CA PHE A 76 -5.26 0.11 4.28
C PHE A 76 -5.05 0.47 2.81
N THR A 77 -4.07 -0.14 2.15
CA THR A 77 -3.80 0.13 0.73
C THR A 77 -5.00 -0.27 -0.13
N GLU A 78 -5.52 0.67 -0.90
CA GLU A 78 -6.73 0.54 -1.70
C GLU A 78 -6.44 0.15 -3.15
N LEU A 79 -5.23 0.46 -3.66
CA LEU A 79 -4.85 0.32 -5.06
C LEU A 79 -3.37 -0.07 -5.22
N ILE A 80 -3.12 -1.09 -6.03
CA ILE A 80 -1.79 -1.44 -6.58
C ILE A 80 -1.82 -1.28 -8.10
N ILE A 81 -0.85 -0.55 -8.65
CA ILE A 81 -0.63 -0.40 -10.09
C ILE A 81 0.62 -1.18 -10.49
N LEU A 82 0.49 -2.08 -11.46
CA LEU A 82 1.59 -2.86 -12.01
C LEU A 82 2.00 -2.28 -13.37
N GLY A 83 3.25 -1.81 -13.44
CA GLY A 83 3.91 -1.36 -14.66
C GLY A 83 4.80 -2.46 -15.24
N ASP A 84 6.06 -2.14 -15.51
CA ASP A 84 7.04 -3.10 -16.01
C ASP A 84 7.59 -4.01 -14.89
N CYS A 85 6.78 -4.98 -14.44
CA CYS A 85 7.17 -5.94 -13.41
C CYS A 85 6.51 -7.32 -13.63
N PRO A 86 7.07 -8.43 -13.09
CA PRO A 86 6.44 -9.74 -13.14
C PRO A 86 5.17 -9.81 -12.26
N PRO A 87 3.94 -9.77 -12.82
CA PRO A 87 2.74 -9.48 -12.02
C PRO A 87 2.46 -10.50 -10.93
N ALA A 88 2.66 -11.78 -11.22
CA ALA A 88 2.37 -12.86 -10.26
C ALA A 88 3.31 -12.85 -9.04
N GLU A 89 4.60 -12.59 -9.28
CA GLU A 89 5.63 -12.55 -8.24
C GLU A 89 5.45 -11.29 -7.39
N THR A 90 5.34 -10.13 -8.05
CA THR A 90 5.13 -8.84 -7.38
C THR A 90 3.87 -8.84 -6.52
N LEU A 91 2.73 -9.32 -7.03
CA LEU A 91 1.50 -9.38 -6.23
C LEU A 91 1.59 -10.38 -5.07
N SER A 92 2.30 -11.50 -5.25
CA SER A 92 2.50 -12.47 -4.17
C SER A 92 3.27 -11.83 -3.03
N GLU A 93 4.40 -11.19 -3.34
CA GLU A 93 5.23 -10.48 -2.35
C GLU A 93 4.45 -9.36 -1.67
N LEU A 94 3.77 -8.50 -2.43
CA LEU A 94 2.97 -7.44 -1.86
C LEU A 94 1.88 -7.98 -0.93
N PHE A 95 1.17 -9.04 -1.35
CA PHE A 95 0.11 -9.61 -0.54
C PHE A 95 0.63 -10.23 0.77
N THR A 96 1.80 -10.87 0.75
CA THR A 96 2.37 -11.52 1.95
C THR A 96 3.14 -10.56 2.84
N GLU A 97 3.95 -9.67 2.27
CA GLU A 97 4.86 -8.79 3.01
C GLU A 97 4.16 -7.51 3.50
N TRP A 98 3.22 -6.97 2.72
CA TRP A 98 2.50 -5.75 3.09
C TRP A 98 1.14 -6.03 3.72
N GLU A 99 0.76 -7.30 3.86
CA GLU A 99 -0.52 -7.75 4.43
C GLU A 99 -1.70 -6.98 3.81
N LEU A 100 -1.70 -6.87 2.48
CA LEU A 100 -2.69 -6.08 1.75
C LEU A 100 -4.11 -6.59 2.00
N PRO A 101 -5.11 -5.69 2.13
CA PRO A 101 -6.49 -6.12 2.25
C PRO A 101 -6.91 -6.88 1.00
N SER A 102 -7.72 -7.93 1.15
CA SER A 102 -8.20 -8.72 0.02
C SER A 102 -9.01 -7.91 -0.99
N SER A 103 -9.57 -6.78 -0.59
CA SER A 103 -10.31 -5.84 -1.45
C SER A 103 -9.41 -4.83 -2.19
N CYS A 104 -8.09 -4.90 -2.02
CA CYS A 104 -7.14 -4.03 -2.69
C CYS A 104 -7.29 -4.18 -4.22
N ILE A 105 -7.53 -3.09 -4.93
CA ILE A 105 -7.69 -3.08 -6.37
C ILE A 105 -6.32 -3.30 -7.02
N THR A 106 -6.24 -4.21 -7.97
CA THR A 106 -5.06 -4.37 -8.83
C THR A 106 -5.35 -3.82 -10.21
N ALA A 107 -4.44 -3.00 -10.73
CA ALA A 107 -4.53 -2.35 -12.03
C ALA A 107 -3.21 -2.44 -12.79
N ALA A 108 -3.25 -2.29 -14.11
CA ALA A 108 -2.08 -2.07 -14.95
C ALA A 108 -1.90 -0.57 -15.22
N GLY A 109 -0.66 -0.11 -15.32
CA GLY A 109 -0.38 1.29 -15.67
C GLY A 109 1.05 1.70 -15.36
N ARG A 110 1.40 2.93 -15.70
CA ARG A 110 2.74 3.48 -15.42
C ARG A 110 2.87 3.87 -13.95
N GLY A 111 4.03 3.62 -13.35
CA GLY A 111 4.27 3.93 -11.94
C GLY A 111 4.11 5.42 -11.61
N SER A 112 4.53 6.27 -12.55
CA SER A 112 4.44 7.72 -12.44
C SER A 112 3.01 8.28 -12.34
N LEU A 113 1.97 7.48 -12.61
CA LEU A 113 0.58 7.93 -12.50
C LEU A 113 0.26 8.46 -11.10
N LEU A 114 0.83 7.85 -10.05
CA LEU A 114 0.61 8.27 -8.66
C LEU A 114 1.33 9.57 -8.29
N LEU A 115 2.22 10.08 -9.14
CA LEU A 115 2.88 11.38 -8.92
C LEU A 115 1.96 12.55 -9.28
N ASP A 116 1.14 12.37 -10.31
CA ASP A 116 0.36 13.45 -10.93
C ASP A 116 -1.16 13.26 -10.79
N THR A 117 -1.61 12.05 -10.40
CA THR A 117 -3.03 11.69 -10.31
C THR A 117 -3.36 11.11 -8.94
N SER A 118 -4.46 11.57 -8.36
CA SER A 118 -4.85 11.15 -7.02
C SER A 118 -5.35 9.69 -7.00
N PRO A 119 -4.96 8.87 -6.01
CA PRO A 119 -5.43 7.49 -5.88
C PRO A 119 -6.95 7.35 -5.79
N GLU A 120 -7.62 8.36 -5.22
CA GLU A 120 -9.08 8.43 -5.08
C GLU A 120 -9.76 8.45 -6.44
N LEU A 121 -9.23 9.26 -7.36
CA LEU A 121 -9.75 9.35 -8.71
C LEU A 121 -9.57 8.04 -9.44
N LEU A 122 -8.36 7.45 -9.36
CA LEU A 122 -8.04 6.19 -10.03
C LEU A 122 -8.91 5.05 -9.50
N SER A 123 -8.89 4.80 -8.18
CA SER A 123 -9.69 3.75 -7.55
C SER A 123 -11.20 4.01 -7.70
N GLY A 124 -11.64 5.26 -7.64
CA GLY A 124 -13.03 5.67 -7.88
C GLY A 124 -13.49 5.34 -9.30
N SER A 125 -12.65 5.61 -10.30
CA SER A 125 -12.95 5.29 -11.71
C SER A 125 -13.09 3.78 -11.95
N VAL A 126 -12.24 2.96 -11.30
CA VAL A 126 -12.33 1.49 -11.37
C VAL A 126 -13.64 1.01 -10.75
N ARG A 127 -13.97 1.47 -9.53
CA ARG A 127 -15.21 1.09 -8.85
C ARG A 127 -16.45 1.49 -9.65
N GLN A 128 -16.41 2.65 -10.31
CA GLN A 128 -17.49 3.11 -11.18
C GLN A 128 -17.65 2.19 -12.40
N ALA A 129 -16.57 1.86 -13.10
CA ALA A 129 -16.61 0.96 -14.26
C ALA A 129 -17.05 -0.47 -13.88
N GLN A 130 -16.65 -0.98 -12.71
CA GLN A 130 -17.17 -2.25 -12.17
C GLN A 130 -18.69 -2.17 -11.89
N ALA A 131 -19.16 -1.09 -11.26
CA ALA A 131 -20.59 -0.89 -10.99
C ALA A 131 -21.42 -0.77 -12.27
N GLN A 132 -20.81 -0.34 -13.38
CA GLN A 132 -21.42 -0.28 -14.71
C GLN A 132 -21.33 -1.60 -15.49
N GLY A 133 -20.62 -2.61 -14.96
CA GLY A 133 -20.41 -3.90 -15.62
C GLY A 133 -19.39 -3.86 -16.76
N GLU A 134 -18.57 -2.81 -16.82
CA GLU A 134 -17.53 -2.63 -17.86
C GLU A 134 -16.21 -3.30 -17.49
N LEU A 135 -16.01 -3.60 -16.20
CA LEU A 135 -14.85 -4.31 -15.67
C LEU A 135 -15.25 -5.53 -14.85
N PRO A 136 -14.48 -6.63 -14.92
CA PRO A 136 -14.63 -7.74 -13.99
C PRO A 136 -14.13 -7.37 -12.58
N ASP A 137 -14.27 -8.31 -11.64
CA ASP A 137 -13.61 -8.22 -10.34
C ASP A 137 -12.09 -8.20 -10.54
N CYS A 138 -11.44 -7.19 -9.97
CA CYS A 138 -10.00 -6.95 -10.10
C CYS A 138 -9.34 -6.70 -8.74
N ASP A 139 -9.92 -7.26 -7.67
CA ASP A 139 -9.25 -7.30 -6.37
C ASP A 139 -8.02 -8.22 -6.42
N ILE A 140 -7.07 -7.98 -5.51
CA ILE A 140 -5.77 -8.67 -5.50
C ILE A 140 -5.92 -10.19 -5.41
N VAL A 141 -6.90 -10.70 -4.68
CA VAL A 141 -7.11 -12.15 -4.54
C VAL A 141 -7.59 -12.73 -5.86
N THR A 142 -8.54 -12.06 -6.53
CA THR A 142 -9.06 -12.47 -7.84
C THR A 142 -7.95 -12.47 -8.89
N VAL A 143 -7.17 -11.39 -8.98
CA VAL A 143 -6.08 -11.27 -9.97
C VAL A 143 -4.98 -12.29 -9.70
N LEU A 144 -4.50 -12.40 -8.46
CA LEU A 144 -3.46 -13.35 -8.08
C LEU A 144 -3.91 -14.81 -8.30
N SER A 145 -5.17 -15.13 -8.00
CA SER A 145 -5.73 -16.47 -8.26
C SER A 145 -5.76 -16.81 -9.75
N GLY A 146 -6.05 -15.84 -10.62
CA GLY A 146 -6.00 -16.02 -12.08
C GLY A 146 -4.58 -16.31 -12.58
N LEU A 147 -3.60 -15.56 -12.06
CA LEU A 147 -2.19 -15.67 -12.41
C LEU A 147 -1.55 -16.98 -11.93
N LEU A 148 -1.86 -17.41 -10.71
CA LEU A 148 -1.37 -18.67 -10.14
C LEU A 148 -2.18 -19.90 -10.60
N GLY A 149 -3.37 -19.66 -11.16
CA GLY A 149 -4.28 -20.70 -11.64
C GLY A 149 -3.81 -21.39 -12.91
N LYS A 150 -4.59 -22.39 -13.35
CA LYS A 150 -4.26 -23.21 -14.54
C LYS A 150 -4.09 -22.40 -15.83
N LYS A 151 -4.85 -21.31 -15.98
CA LYS A 151 -4.82 -20.47 -17.17
C LYS A 151 -3.60 -19.54 -17.18
N LYS A 152 -3.02 -19.23 -16.01
CA LYS A 152 -1.93 -18.28 -15.83
C LYS A 152 -2.19 -16.92 -16.47
N THR A 153 -3.41 -16.42 -16.31
CA THR A 153 -3.84 -15.14 -16.88
C THR A 153 -4.84 -14.48 -15.94
N ALA A 154 -4.81 -13.16 -15.84
CA ALA A 154 -5.83 -12.39 -15.13
C ALA A 154 -6.17 -11.10 -15.88
N GLN A 155 -7.39 -10.60 -15.70
CA GLN A 155 -7.80 -9.30 -16.23
C GLN A 155 -7.75 -8.25 -15.13
N ALA A 156 -7.30 -7.05 -15.49
CA ALA A 156 -7.28 -5.89 -14.61
C ALA A 156 -7.56 -4.61 -15.41
N PRO A 157 -8.08 -3.55 -14.78
CA PRO A 157 -8.18 -2.25 -15.42
C PRO A 157 -6.80 -1.75 -15.83
N GLU A 158 -6.72 -1.18 -17.03
CA GLU A 158 -5.59 -0.33 -17.42
C GLU A 158 -5.92 1.11 -17.03
N LEU A 159 -4.98 1.79 -16.37
CA LEU A 159 -5.15 3.15 -15.87
C LEU A 159 -4.32 4.16 -16.67
N GLY A 160 -4.91 5.34 -16.85
CA GLY A 160 -4.24 6.56 -17.29
C GLY A 160 -4.59 7.74 -16.38
N SER A 161 -4.15 8.95 -16.76
CA SER A 161 -4.39 10.16 -15.97
C SER A 161 -5.87 10.53 -15.80
N GLY A 162 -6.75 10.02 -16.67
CA GLY A 162 -8.20 10.20 -16.61
C GLY A 162 -8.95 9.09 -15.85
N GLY A 163 -8.26 8.11 -15.26
CA GLY A 163 -8.87 6.90 -14.72
C GLY A 163 -8.73 5.70 -15.67
N VAL A 164 -9.71 4.80 -15.65
CA VAL A 164 -9.74 3.60 -16.50
C VAL A 164 -9.68 3.97 -17.99
N SER A 165 -8.68 3.42 -18.69
CA SER A 165 -8.49 3.58 -20.14
C SER A 165 -8.75 2.30 -20.94
N GLY A 166 -8.84 1.14 -20.27
CA GLY A 166 -9.04 -0.14 -20.91
C GLY A 166 -8.96 -1.32 -19.95
N ILE A 167 -8.78 -2.51 -20.52
CA ILE A 167 -8.56 -3.76 -19.79
C ILE A 167 -7.21 -4.32 -20.23
N CYS A 168 -6.34 -4.55 -19.25
CA CYS A 168 -5.10 -5.28 -19.44
C CYS A 168 -5.32 -6.76 -19.11
N GLN A 169 -4.64 -7.63 -19.84
CA GLN A 169 -4.52 -9.03 -19.48
C GLN A 169 -3.07 -9.31 -19.11
N PHE A 170 -2.84 -9.66 -17.85
CA PHE A 170 -1.57 -10.15 -17.34
C PHE A 170 -1.35 -11.62 -17.71
#